data_AF-A0A760NG00-F1
#
_entry.id   AF-A0A760NG00-F1
#
_cell.length_a   1.000
_cell.length_b   1.000
_cell.length_c   1.000
_cell.angle_alpha   90.00
_cell.angle_beta   90.00
_cell.angle_gamma   90.00
#
_symmetry.space_group_name_H-M   'P 1'
#
loop_
_entity.id
_entity.type
_entity.pdbx_description
1 polymer ?
#
loop_
_entity_poly.entity_id
_entity_poly.type
_entity_poly.pdbx_seq_one_letter_code
_entity_poly.pdbx_strand_id
1 'polypeptide(L)'
;MRRPSRTEALMPVLSANKAQEEQINTSYEPLTPSVITDEKAQSYIEALNFACSRPDIRNIAVTGPYGAGKSSVLLTWERAEDNDFRVMTVSLADFEMQRAYPGDSLSVEGKPDYDDNEKKAGKAEEKTIEYSILQQLLYKEKKSVLPYSRLERISDVSACQIAMMTASLLFILASTATGLLFLFPDYIREKLSLSPELSQFLLELPVLARFGSAGIFLFTALFFALKKLHRTGVFDRRVSIDKVDILKGAITTRPAAPSLLNVYIDEIVYFFEQTQYNVVIFEDLDRHNDGAIFIKLREINQLINNCLPTDNPVRFIYAV
;
A
#
# COMPACT_ATOMS: atom_id res chain seq x y z
N MET A 1 78.20 18.56 -42.48
CA MET A 1 77.63 18.93 -41.17
C MET A 1 76.35 18.13 -40.96
N ARG A 2 76.32 17.28 -39.91
CA ARG A 2 75.24 16.32 -39.65
C ARG A 2 73.94 17.05 -39.27
N ARG A 3 72.83 16.65 -39.89
CA ARG A 3 71.46 17.09 -39.56
C ARG A 3 71.07 16.58 -38.16
N PRO A 4 70.38 17.37 -37.31
CA PRO A 4 69.90 16.91 -36.02
C PRO A 4 68.79 15.86 -36.20
N SER A 5 68.75 14.89 -35.30
CA SER A 5 67.83 13.76 -35.31
C SER A 5 66.39 14.20 -35.02
N ARG A 6 65.43 13.57 -35.71
CA ARG A 6 63.96 13.76 -35.59
C ARG A 6 63.40 13.75 -34.16
N THR A 7 64.15 13.25 -33.19
CA THR A 7 63.79 13.18 -31.77
C THR A 7 63.83 14.53 -31.05
N GLU A 8 64.68 15.48 -31.44
CA GLU A 8 64.72 16.83 -30.81
C GLU A 8 63.59 17.76 -31.30
N ALA A 9 63.02 17.48 -32.47
CA ALA A 9 61.89 18.23 -33.03
C ALA A 9 60.52 17.82 -32.45
N LEU A 10 60.45 16.68 -31.73
CA LEU A 10 59.21 16.15 -31.15
C LEU A 10 59.01 16.52 -29.68
N MET A 11 60.05 16.98 -28.99
CA MET A 11 59.98 17.40 -27.58
C MET A 11 59.14 18.66 -27.32
N PRO A 12 59.03 19.66 -28.23
CA PRO A 12 58.10 20.77 -28.04
C PRO A 12 56.64 20.39 -28.36
N VAL A 13 56.43 19.36 -29.19
CA VAL A 13 55.09 18.93 -29.64
C VAL A 13 54.38 18.10 -28.56
N LEU A 14 55.14 17.35 -27.75
CA LEU A 14 54.61 16.64 -26.58
C LEU A 14 54.39 17.53 -25.36
N SER A 15 55.09 18.67 -25.26
CA SER A 15 54.88 19.64 -24.16
C SER A 15 53.79 20.69 -24.46
N ALA A 16 53.42 20.89 -25.72
CA ALA A 16 52.32 21.79 -26.13
C ALA A 16 50.92 21.14 -26.12
N ASN A 17 50.83 19.80 -26.01
CA ASN A 17 49.55 19.08 -25.88
C ASN A 17 49.14 18.81 -24.41
N LYS A 18 49.79 19.48 -23.46
CA LYS A 18 49.21 19.74 -22.12
C LYS A 18 48.42 21.06 -22.12
N ALA A 19 47.87 21.44 -23.27
CA ALA A 19 46.71 22.33 -23.27
C ALA A 19 45.66 21.67 -22.38
N GLN A 20 45.28 22.40 -21.33
CA GLN A 20 44.32 22.02 -20.33
C GLN A 20 43.15 21.27 -20.97
N GLU A 21 43.07 19.96 -20.74
CA GLU A 21 41.75 19.36 -20.55
C GLU A 21 41.24 20.00 -19.25
N GLU A 22 40.61 21.18 -19.38
CA GLU A 22 39.64 21.62 -18.42
C GLU A 22 38.62 20.48 -18.35
N GLN A 23 38.77 19.60 -17.36
CA GLN A 23 37.68 18.79 -16.88
C GLN A 23 36.57 19.78 -16.54
N ILE A 24 35.65 19.98 -17.48
CA ILE A 24 34.39 20.65 -17.22
C ILE A 24 33.77 19.81 -16.11
N ASN A 25 33.91 20.27 -14.87
CA ASN A 25 33.36 19.63 -13.71
C ASN A 25 31.86 19.93 -13.74
N THR A 26 31.14 19.23 -14.63
CA THR A 26 29.70 19.40 -14.81
C THR A 26 29.04 18.86 -13.55
N SER A 27 28.73 19.77 -12.63
CA SER A 27 27.94 19.44 -11.44
C SER A 27 26.50 19.21 -11.89
N TYR A 28 26.01 17.98 -11.72
CA TYR A 28 24.61 17.65 -11.95
C TYR A 28 23.82 17.95 -10.68
N GLU A 29 22.71 18.66 -10.84
CA GLU A 29 21.76 18.90 -9.75
C GLU A 29 20.49 18.07 -10.01
N PRO A 30 20.01 17.31 -9.01
CA PRO A 30 18.79 16.55 -9.17
C PRO A 30 17.59 17.51 -9.29
N LEU A 31 16.73 17.29 -10.29
CA LEU A 31 15.48 18.04 -10.47
C LEU A 31 14.34 17.52 -9.57
N THR A 32 14.66 16.69 -8.59
CA THR A 32 13.71 16.24 -7.58
C THR A 32 13.46 17.36 -6.57
N PRO A 33 12.28 17.38 -5.93
CA PRO A 33 12.01 18.31 -4.83
C PRO A 33 13.12 18.25 -3.78
N SER A 34 13.55 19.42 -3.31
CA SER A 34 14.62 19.57 -2.33
C SER A 34 14.12 20.37 -1.12
N VAL A 35 14.72 20.14 0.03
CA VAL A 35 14.37 20.84 1.27
C VAL A 35 14.91 22.26 1.19
N ILE A 36 14.03 23.25 1.36
CA ILE A 36 14.35 24.66 1.31
C ILE A 36 14.82 25.10 2.70
N THR A 37 16.02 25.68 2.78
CA THR A 37 16.62 26.18 4.03
C THR A 37 16.46 27.68 4.24
N ASP A 38 15.90 28.39 3.25
CA ASP A 38 15.65 29.83 3.29
C ASP A 38 14.59 30.17 4.35
N GLU A 39 14.75 31.29 5.05
CA GLU A 39 13.79 31.81 6.04
C GLU A 39 12.39 31.99 5.43
N LYS A 40 12.31 32.23 4.12
CA LYS A 40 11.03 32.31 3.40
C LYS A 40 10.22 31.02 3.50
N ALA A 41 10.86 29.86 3.63
CA ALA A 41 10.16 28.58 3.79
C ALA A 41 9.32 28.53 5.06
N GLN A 42 9.77 29.23 6.11
CA GLN A 42 9.07 29.27 7.40
C GLN A 42 7.63 29.79 7.26
N SER A 43 7.43 30.81 6.43
CA SER A 43 6.08 31.36 6.19
C SER A 43 5.12 30.33 5.56
N TYR A 44 5.63 29.44 4.69
CA TYR A 44 4.83 28.38 4.10
C TYR A 44 4.55 27.24 5.09
N ILE A 45 5.55 26.87 5.90
CA ILE A 45 5.41 25.87 6.97
C ILE A 45 4.34 26.33 7.97
N GLU A 46 4.41 27.58 8.44
CA GLU A 46 3.43 28.16 9.36
C GLU A 46 2.02 28.17 8.78
N ALA A 47 1.86 28.51 7.50
CA ALA A 47 0.57 28.50 6.82
C ALA A 47 -0.02 27.07 6.72
N LEU A 48 0.81 26.08 6.39
CA LEU A 48 0.39 24.67 6.33
C LEU A 48 0.09 24.11 7.72
N ASN A 49 0.88 24.45 8.74
CA ASN A 49 0.63 24.09 10.13
C ASN A 49 -0.67 24.71 10.65
N PHE A 50 -0.92 25.99 10.35
CA PHE A 50 -2.20 26.64 10.65
C PHE A 50 -3.36 25.88 9.99
N ALA A 51 -3.27 25.60 8.69
CA ALA A 51 -4.32 24.90 7.97
C ALA A 51 -4.55 23.49 8.53
N CYS A 52 -3.49 22.76 8.88
CA CYS A 52 -3.58 21.40 9.39
C CYS A 52 -3.93 21.32 10.89
N SER A 53 -3.69 22.37 11.68
CA SER A 53 -4.11 22.42 13.09
C SER A 53 -5.63 22.52 13.27
N ARG A 54 -6.33 22.98 12.22
CA ARG A 54 -7.77 23.25 12.25
C ARG A 54 -8.58 22.04 11.79
N PRO A 55 -9.54 21.53 12.59
CA PRO A 55 -10.33 20.34 12.23
C PRO A 55 -11.41 20.61 11.17
N ASP A 56 -11.80 21.89 11.00
CA ASP A 56 -12.74 22.35 9.97
C ASP A 56 -12.08 22.45 8.58
N ILE A 57 -10.76 22.58 8.52
CA ILE A 57 -9.99 22.64 7.27
C ILE A 57 -9.56 21.24 6.87
N ARG A 58 -10.24 20.69 5.85
CA ARG A 58 -10.01 19.31 5.36
C ARG A 58 -9.46 19.24 3.94
N ASN A 59 -9.52 20.35 3.22
CA ASN A 59 -9.16 20.44 1.80
C ASN A 59 -8.34 21.72 1.62
N ILE A 60 -7.08 21.58 1.21
CA ILE A 60 -6.09 22.65 1.12
C ILE A 60 -5.52 22.64 -0.29
N ALA A 61 -5.36 23.81 -0.91
CA ALA A 61 -4.72 23.92 -2.22
C ALA A 61 -3.42 24.71 -2.09
N VAL A 62 -2.32 24.16 -2.62
CA VAL A 62 -1.04 24.84 -2.78
C VAL A 62 -0.89 25.15 -4.27
N THR A 63 -1.07 26.42 -4.61
CA THR A 63 -1.16 26.86 -6.00
C THR A 63 0.08 27.59 -6.46
N GLY A 64 0.52 27.35 -7.69
CA GLY A 64 1.61 28.10 -8.32
C GLY A 64 1.93 27.60 -9.73
N PRO A 65 2.61 28.39 -10.57
CA PRO A 65 2.98 27.95 -11.91
C PRO A 65 3.84 26.68 -11.88
N TYR A 66 3.87 25.94 -12.98
CA TYR A 66 4.74 24.77 -13.11
C TYR A 66 6.19 25.16 -12.84
N GLY A 67 6.89 24.38 -12.00
CA GLY A 67 8.25 24.69 -11.58
C GLY A 67 8.39 25.77 -10.50
N ALA A 68 7.29 26.27 -9.91
CA ALA A 68 7.35 27.26 -8.81
C ALA A 68 7.88 26.71 -7.46
N GLY A 69 8.19 25.42 -7.38
CA GLY A 69 8.70 24.79 -6.15
C GLY A 69 7.63 24.28 -5.19
N LYS A 70 6.38 24.07 -5.65
CA LYS A 70 5.26 23.52 -4.83
C LYS A 70 5.65 22.24 -4.09
N SER A 71 6.19 21.26 -4.82
CA SER A 71 6.64 19.99 -4.24
C SER A 71 7.81 20.16 -3.27
N SER A 72 8.73 21.12 -3.52
CA SER A 72 9.82 21.44 -2.59
C SER A 72 9.28 22.05 -1.29
N VAL A 73 8.29 22.93 -1.37
CA VAL A 73 7.61 23.50 -0.18
C VAL A 73 6.92 22.41 0.63
N LEU A 74 6.18 21.51 -0.03
CA LEU A 74 5.49 20.41 0.62
C LEU A 74 6.46 19.41 1.25
N LEU A 75 7.56 19.07 0.57
CA LEU A 75 8.62 18.23 1.11
C LEU A 75 9.31 18.88 2.31
N THR A 76 9.52 20.20 2.25
CA THR A 76 10.13 20.96 3.35
C THR A 76 9.22 20.94 4.58
N TRP A 77 7.92 21.14 4.38
CA TRP A 77 6.92 21.05 5.44
C TRP A 77 6.81 19.63 6.01
N GLU A 78 6.78 18.59 5.17
CA GLU A 78 6.78 17.19 5.60
C GLU A 78 7.97 16.84 6.51
N ARG A 79 9.13 17.44 6.25
CA ARG A 79 10.37 17.20 7.00
C ARG A 79 10.63 18.19 8.15
N ALA A 80 9.74 19.15 8.38
CA ALA A 80 9.89 20.11 9.46
C ALA A 80 9.79 19.41 10.82
N GLU A 81 10.59 19.85 11.80
CA GLU A 81 10.63 19.22 13.13
C GLU A 81 9.31 19.37 13.91
N ASP A 82 8.51 20.39 13.58
CA ASP A 82 7.22 20.69 14.20
C ASP A 82 6.03 20.01 13.50
N ASN A 83 6.31 19.10 12.55
CA ASN A 83 5.27 18.39 11.82
C ASN A 83 4.89 17.07 12.52
N ASP A 84 3.77 17.10 13.25
CA ASP A 84 3.17 15.92 13.89
C ASP A 84 2.23 15.13 12.96
N PHE A 85 2.14 15.49 11.67
CA PHE A 85 1.26 14.84 10.71
C PHE A 85 1.95 13.66 10.03
N ARG A 86 1.22 12.55 9.88
CA ARG A 86 1.65 11.43 9.05
C ARG A 86 1.14 11.69 7.63
N VAL A 87 2.07 12.04 6.76
CA VAL A 87 1.82 12.46 5.38
C VAL A 87 1.99 11.30 4.40
N MET A 88 1.12 11.21 3.40
CA MET A 88 1.33 10.37 2.22
C MET A 88 1.19 11.18 0.94
N THR A 89 2.12 11.01 0.00
CA THR A 89 2.05 11.65 -1.33
C THR A 89 1.59 10.67 -2.39
N VAL A 90 0.70 11.14 -3.26
CA VAL A 90 0.06 10.43 -4.35
C VAL A 90 0.18 11.27 -5.62
N SER A 91 0.88 10.78 -6.66
CA SER A 91 0.96 11.46 -7.96
C SER A 91 -0.06 10.87 -8.91
N LEU A 92 -0.91 11.74 -9.47
CA LEU A 92 -1.95 11.35 -10.41
C LEU A 92 -1.43 11.29 -11.87
N ALA A 93 -0.15 11.58 -12.12
CA ALA A 93 0.46 11.49 -13.45
C ALA A 93 0.62 10.04 -13.95
N ASP A 94 0.72 9.07 -13.04
CA ASP A 94 0.78 7.63 -13.39
C ASP A 94 -0.50 7.13 -14.12
N PHE A 95 -1.56 7.94 -14.15
CA PHE A 95 -2.87 7.56 -14.70
C PHE A 95 -2.97 7.56 -16.23
N GLU A 96 -2.23 8.41 -16.94
CA GLU A 96 -2.28 8.41 -18.41
C GLU A 96 -1.65 7.14 -19.00
N MET A 97 -0.62 6.60 -18.34
CA MET A 97 0.07 5.38 -18.80
C MET A 97 -0.83 4.14 -18.76
N GLN A 98 -1.79 4.08 -17.83
CA GLN A 98 -2.75 2.96 -17.75
C GLN A 98 -3.94 3.12 -18.71
N ARG A 99 -4.36 4.35 -19.05
CA ARG A 99 -5.34 4.57 -20.13
C ARG A 99 -4.78 4.22 -21.53
N ALA A 100 -3.46 4.32 -21.72
CA ALA A 100 -2.80 4.09 -23.00
C ALA A 100 -2.60 2.62 -23.41
N TYR A 101 -3.02 1.66 -22.59
CA TYR A 101 -3.14 0.25 -22.98
C TYR A 101 -4.61 -0.09 -23.29
N PRO A 102 -5.06 0.02 -24.55
CA PRO A 102 -6.38 -0.42 -24.98
C PRO A 102 -6.35 -1.94 -25.13
N GLY A 103 -6.42 -2.64 -23.99
CA GLY A 103 -6.27 -4.08 -23.94
C GLY A 103 -7.40 -4.81 -23.25
N ASP A 104 -8.47 -4.17 -22.77
CA ASP A 104 -9.71 -4.88 -22.39
C ASP A 104 -10.89 -3.95 -22.01
N SER A 105 -11.12 -2.87 -22.76
CA SER A 105 -12.43 -2.22 -22.70
C SER A 105 -13.41 -3.13 -23.44
N LEU A 106 -14.25 -3.87 -22.70
CA LEU A 106 -15.42 -4.57 -23.23
C LEU A 106 -16.19 -3.64 -24.17
N SER A 107 -15.97 -3.81 -25.47
CA SER A 107 -16.81 -3.27 -26.51
C SER A 107 -18.12 -4.05 -26.46
N VAL A 108 -19.10 -3.52 -25.72
CA VAL A 108 -20.50 -3.86 -25.96
C VAL A 108 -20.86 -3.22 -27.30
N GLU A 109 -20.70 -4.01 -28.37
CA GLU A 109 -21.26 -3.68 -29.67
C GLU A 109 -22.78 -3.54 -29.54
N GLY A 110 -23.27 -2.32 -29.68
CA GLY A 110 -24.68 -1.98 -29.80
C GLY A 110 -24.81 -0.72 -30.64
N LYS A 111 -25.60 -0.81 -31.71
CA LYS A 111 -25.86 0.22 -32.73
C LYS A 111 -26.13 1.63 -32.17
N PRO A 112 -25.83 2.70 -32.95
CA PRO A 112 -25.77 4.06 -32.45
C PRO A 112 -27.16 4.66 -32.27
N ASP A 113 -27.44 5.13 -31.04
CA ASP A 113 -28.46 6.14 -30.76
C ASP A 113 -27.76 7.33 -30.13
N TYR A 114 -27.94 8.52 -30.72
CA TYR A 114 -26.95 9.61 -30.68
C TYR A 114 -26.99 10.49 -29.41
N ASP A 115 -27.90 10.24 -28.46
CA ASP A 115 -28.14 11.13 -27.29
C ASP A 115 -27.83 10.46 -25.92
N ASP A 116 -27.69 9.12 -25.88
CA ASP A 116 -27.41 8.36 -24.64
C ASP A 116 -25.91 8.01 -24.48
N ASN A 117 -25.11 8.20 -25.53
CA ASN A 117 -23.68 7.87 -25.52
C ASN A 117 -22.82 8.88 -24.74
N GLU A 118 -23.12 10.18 -24.77
CA GLU A 118 -22.35 11.19 -24.01
C GLU A 118 -22.52 11.00 -22.50
N LYS A 119 -23.75 10.75 -22.04
CA LYS A 119 -24.03 10.49 -20.61
C LYS A 119 -23.44 9.16 -20.12
N LYS A 120 -23.35 8.14 -20.98
CA LYS A 120 -22.68 6.87 -20.65
C LYS A 120 -21.17 6.99 -20.66
N ALA A 121 -20.59 7.74 -21.61
CA ALA A 121 -19.17 8.02 -21.69
C ALA A 121 -18.68 8.82 -20.47
N GLY A 122 -19.38 9.90 -20.09
CA GLY A 122 -19.04 10.68 -18.90
C GLY A 122 -19.13 9.85 -17.60
N LYS A 123 -20.18 9.03 -17.45
CA LYS A 123 -20.29 8.10 -16.30
C LYS A 123 -19.23 7.01 -16.28
N ALA A 124 -18.76 6.57 -17.45
CA ALA A 124 -17.67 5.62 -17.53
C ALA A 124 -16.36 6.28 -17.09
N GLU A 125 -16.06 7.48 -17.60
CA GLU A 125 -14.87 8.25 -17.25
C GLU A 125 -14.79 8.62 -15.76
N GLU A 126 -15.91 9.04 -15.16
CA GLU A 126 -15.99 9.28 -13.71
C GLU A 126 -15.65 8.02 -12.89
N LYS A 127 -16.15 6.85 -13.30
CA LYS A 127 -15.84 5.59 -12.62
C LYS A 127 -14.37 5.20 -12.78
N THR A 128 -13.77 5.47 -13.94
CA THR A 128 -12.34 5.22 -14.15
C THR A 128 -11.50 6.10 -13.22
N ILE A 129 -11.85 7.39 -13.09
CA ILE A 129 -11.15 8.33 -12.21
C ILE A 129 -11.29 7.91 -10.74
N GLU A 130 -12.51 7.58 -10.29
CA GLU A 130 -12.75 7.09 -8.92
C GLU A 130 -11.89 5.85 -8.62
N TYR A 131 -11.91 4.86 -9.50
CA TYR A 131 -11.12 3.64 -9.34
C TYR A 131 -9.61 3.94 -9.30
N SER A 132 -9.14 4.82 -10.17
CA SER A 132 -7.73 5.24 -10.25
C SER A 132 -7.23 5.86 -8.95
N ILE A 133 -7.99 6.81 -8.41
CA ILE A 133 -7.66 7.50 -7.15
C ILE A 133 -7.63 6.50 -6.00
N LEU A 134 -8.66 5.64 -5.91
CA LEU A 134 -8.73 4.61 -4.88
C LEU A 134 -7.57 3.62 -4.97
N GLN A 135 -7.20 3.21 -6.18
CA GLN A 135 -6.10 2.29 -6.39
C GLN A 135 -4.80 2.89 -5.88
N GLN A 136 -4.46 4.12 -6.25
CA GLN A 136 -3.21 4.74 -5.78
C GLN A 136 -3.18 5.00 -4.28
N LEU A 137 -4.32 5.38 -3.69
CA LEU A 137 -4.43 5.60 -2.26
C LEU A 137 -4.27 4.28 -1.49
N LEU A 138 -5.05 3.26 -1.84
CA LEU A 138 -5.13 2.01 -1.09
C LEU A 138 -3.96 1.05 -1.36
N TYR A 139 -3.30 1.15 -2.52
CA TYR A 139 -2.13 0.34 -2.87
C TYR A 139 -0.80 0.96 -2.44
N LYS A 140 -0.79 2.14 -1.82
CA LYS A 140 0.44 2.76 -1.29
C LYS A 140 1.17 1.85 -0.30
N GLU A 141 0.40 1.12 0.51
CA GLU A 141 0.91 0.31 1.62
C GLU A 141 0.94 -1.18 1.33
N LYS A 142 1.88 -1.88 1.98
CA LYS A 142 2.08 -3.33 1.80
C LYS A 142 1.05 -4.15 2.57
N LYS A 143 0.80 -5.38 2.10
CA LYS A 143 -0.07 -6.36 2.78
C LYS A 143 0.31 -6.65 4.23
N SER A 144 1.57 -6.44 4.61
CA SER A 144 2.03 -6.60 6.00
C SER A 144 1.44 -5.57 6.96
N VAL A 145 1.21 -4.35 6.49
CA VAL A 145 0.60 -3.25 7.27
C VAL A 145 -0.92 -3.40 7.29
N LEU A 146 -1.49 -3.92 6.20
CA LEU A 146 -2.93 -4.08 6.00
C LEU A 146 -3.33 -5.57 5.86
N PRO A 147 -3.14 -6.39 6.90
CA PRO A 147 -3.34 -7.85 6.80
C PRO A 147 -4.80 -8.26 6.55
N TYR A 148 -5.76 -7.42 6.92
CA TYR A 148 -7.20 -7.70 6.76
C TYR A 148 -7.84 -7.02 5.56
N SER A 149 -7.05 -6.26 4.78
CA SER A 149 -7.55 -5.62 3.56
C SER A 149 -7.88 -6.68 2.52
N ARG A 150 -9.04 -6.54 1.87
CA ARG A 150 -9.53 -7.45 0.82
C ARG A 150 -8.86 -7.21 -0.53
N LEU A 151 -8.15 -6.09 -0.68
CA LEU A 151 -7.42 -5.78 -1.89
C LEU A 151 -6.23 -6.72 -2.07
N GLU A 152 -6.19 -7.39 -3.23
CA GLU A 152 -5.08 -8.25 -3.61
C GLU A 152 -3.85 -7.38 -3.87
N ARG A 153 -2.83 -7.52 -3.01
CA ARG A 153 -1.52 -6.88 -3.13
C ARG A 153 -0.46 -7.93 -3.37
N ILE A 154 0.49 -7.61 -4.24
CA ILE A 154 1.68 -8.43 -4.45
C ILE A 154 2.45 -8.46 -3.13
N SER A 155 2.69 -9.66 -2.61
CA SER A 155 3.48 -9.88 -1.40
C SER A 155 4.73 -10.66 -1.76
N ASP A 156 5.89 -10.03 -1.61
CA ASP A 156 7.15 -10.74 -1.70
C ASP A 156 7.33 -11.60 -0.45
N VAL A 157 7.24 -12.92 -0.62
CA VAL A 157 7.46 -13.85 0.48
C VAL A 157 8.96 -14.10 0.58
N SER A 158 9.59 -13.58 1.64
CA SER A 158 11.01 -13.84 1.88
C SER A 158 11.25 -15.28 2.34
N ALA A 159 12.44 -15.83 2.07
CA ALA A 159 12.82 -17.17 2.53
C ALA A 159 12.71 -17.32 4.07
N CYS A 160 13.00 -16.26 4.82
CA CYS A 160 12.83 -16.22 6.28
C CYS A 160 11.35 -16.35 6.69
N GLN A 161 10.44 -15.69 5.99
CA GLN A 161 9.00 -15.83 6.24
C GLN A 161 8.51 -17.25 5.93
N ILE A 162 8.99 -17.87 4.86
CA ILE A 162 8.69 -19.28 4.55
C ILE A 162 9.22 -20.19 5.68
N ALA A 163 10.46 -19.99 6.12
CA ALA A 163 11.04 -20.75 7.23
C ALA A 163 10.22 -20.59 8.52
N MET A 164 9.80 -19.37 8.86
CA MET A 164 8.92 -19.11 10.01
C MET A 164 7.53 -19.76 9.86
N MET A 165 6.97 -19.78 8.66
CA MET A 165 5.71 -20.46 8.37
C MET A 165 5.84 -21.98 8.58
N THR A 166 6.89 -22.58 8.03
CA THR A 166 7.19 -24.00 8.21
C THR A 166 7.44 -24.35 9.68
N ALA A 167 8.24 -23.54 10.40
CA ALA A 167 8.48 -23.72 11.82
C ALA A 167 7.19 -23.65 12.63
N SER A 168 6.29 -22.70 12.31
CA SER A 168 4.99 -22.59 12.99
C SER A 168 4.08 -23.79 12.71
N LEU A 169 4.11 -24.35 11.51
CA LEU A 169 3.34 -25.54 11.16
C LEU A 169 3.88 -26.78 11.90
N LEU A 170 5.20 -26.96 11.93
CA LEU A 170 5.85 -28.04 12.68
C LEU A 170 5.55 -27.94 14.17
N PHE A 171 5.53 -26.73 14.74
CA PHE A 171 5.18 -26.52 16.15
C PHE A 171 3.75 -26.96 16.48
N ILE A 172 2.78 -26.64 15.60
CA ILE A 172 1.38 -27.07 15.76
C ILE A 172 1.28 -28.60 15.67
N LEU A 173 1.95 -29.21 14.69
CA LEU A 173 1.96 -30.66 14.52
C LEU A 173 2.60 -31.37 15.71
N ALA A 174 3.76 -30.89 16.18
CA ALA A 174 4.47 -31.43 17.33
C ALA A 174 3.66 -31.30 18.62
N SER A 175 3.01 -30.15 18.85
CA SER A 175 2.13 -29.94 20.01
C SER A 175 0.93 -30.90 19.96
N THR A 176 0.34 -31.11 18.78
CA THR A 176 -0.77 -32.06 18.60
C THR A 176 -0.34 -33.50 18.85
N ALA A 177 0.79 -33.92 18.27
CA ALA A 177 1.35 -35.25 18.47
C ALA A 177 1.71 -35.51 19.94
N THR A 178 2.27 -34.51 20.63
CA THR A 178 2.58 -34.59 22.07
C THR A 178 1.30 -34.71 22.89
N GLY A 179 0.27 -33.91 22.61
CA GLY A 179 -1.04 -34.03 23.28
C GLY A 179 -1.68 -35.41 23.09
N LEU A 180 -1.60 -35.98 21.88
CA LEU A 180 -2.06 -37.35 21.60
C LEU A 180 -1.23 -38.43 22.29
N LEU A 181 0.10 -38.23 22.40
CA LEU A 181 0.99 -39.11 23.15
C LEU A 181 0.62 -39.17 24.63
N PHE A 182 0.25 -38.04 25.25
CA PHE A 182 -0.25 -38.02 26.63
C PHE A 182 -1.61 -38.73 26.76
N LEU A 183 -2.51 -38.62 25.78
CA LEU A 183 -3.82 -39.31 25.81
C LEU A 183 -3.71 -40.82 25.62
N PHE A 184 -2.90 -41.26 24.65
CA PHE A 184 -2.78 -42.66 24.24
C PHE A 184 -1.30 -43.09 24.08
N PRO A 185 -0.52 -43.18 25.19
CA PRO A 185 0.91 -43.47 25.12
C PRO A 185 1.24 -44.78 24.38
N ASP A 186 0.54 -45.87 24.69
CA ASP A 186 0.84 -47.20 24.13
C ASP A 186 0.49 -47.29 22.64
N TYR A 187 -0.67 -46.77 22.25
CA TYR A 187 -1.12 -46.77 20.85
C TYR A 187 -0.18 -45.96 19.95
N ILE A 188 0.23 -44.77 20.40
CA ILE A 188 1.14 -43.92 19.63
C ILE A 188 2.55 -44.51 19.58
N ARG A 189 3.04 -45.09 20.69
CA ARG A 189 4.33 -45.78 20.73
C ARG A 189 4.38 -46.94 19.72
N GLU A 190 3.36 -47.79 19.69
CA GLU A 190 3.31 -48.93 18.76
C GLU A 190 3.29 -48.47 17.29
N LYS A 191 2.55 -47.41 16.97
CA LYS A 191 2.47 -46.87 15.61
C LYS A 191 3.73 -46.15 15.16
N LEU A 192 4.45 -45.51 16.07
CA LEU A 192 5.61 -44.67 15.76
C LEU A 192 6.95 -45.32 16.17
N SER A 193 6.91 -46.59 16.62
CA SER A 193 8.07 -47.38 17.06
C SER A 193 8.96 -46.67 18.09
N LEU A 194 8.35 -45.95 19.04
CA LEU A 194 9.07 -45.20 20.09
C LEU A 194 9.58 -46.13 21.21
N SER A 195 10.55 -45.64 21.98
CA SER A 195 11.11 -46.41 23.09
C SER A 195 10.03 -46.74 24.14
N PRO A 196 10.03 -47.97 24.69
CA PRO A 196 9.06 -48.39 25.71
C PRO A 196 9.17 -47.61 27.02
N GLU A 197 10.34 -47.03 27.30
CA GLU A 197 10.61 -46.21 28.49
C GLU A 197 9.73 -44.96 28.54
N LEU A 198 9.44 -44.36 27.37
CA LEU A 198 8.60 -43.16 27.28
C LEU A 198 7.14 -43.45 27.63
N SER A 199 6.58 -44.56 27.15
CA SER A 199 5.20 -44.95 27.51
C SER A 199 5.09 -45.30 28.98
N GLN A 200 6.08 -46.00 29.55
CA GLN A 200 6.09 -46.36 30.97
C GLN A 200 6.11 -45.11 31.85
N PHE A 201 7.01 -44.17 31.56
CA PHE A 201 7.08 -42.88 32.26
C PHE A 201 5.76 -42.09 32.19
N LEU A 202 5.11 -42.06 31.02
CA LEU A 202 3.84 -41.33 30.84
C LEU A 202 2.64 -42.01 31.51
N LEU A 203 2.67 -43.34 31.66
CA LEU A 203 1.63 -44.10 32.34
C LEU A 203 1.78 -44.07 33.87
N GLU A 204 2.99 -43.85 34.39
CA GLU A 204 3.26 -43.64 35.81
C GLU A 204 2.71 -42.30 36.34
N LEU A 205 2.45 -41.34 35.45
CA LEU A 205 1.87 -40.06 35.82
C LEU A 205 0.42 -40.22 36.30
N PRO A 206 -0.02 -39.45 37.33
CA PRO A 206 -1.41 -39.42 37.75
C PRO A 206 -2.34 -39.11 36.58
N VAL A 207 -3.48 -39.81 36.52
CA VAL A 207 -4.47 -39.67 35.44
C VAL A 207 -4.85 -38.20 35.20
N LEU A 208 -5.07 -37.44 36.29
CA LEU A 208 -5.40 -36.02 36.21
C LEU A 208 -4.28 -35.17 35.59
N ALA A 209 -3.02 -35.46 35.93
CA ALA A 209 -1.86 -34.77 35.37
C ALA A 209 -1.70 -35.07 33.88
N ARG A 210 -1.95 -36.32 33.46
CA ARG A 210 -1.88 -36.76 32.07
C ARG A 210 -2.96 -36.12 31.19
N PHE A 211 -4.21 -36.11 31.66
CA PHE A 211 -5.30 -35.43 30.94
C PHE A 211 -5.11 -33.91 30.95
N GLY A 212 -4.60 -33.34 32.05
CA GLY A 212 -4.26 -31.92 32.15
C GLY A 212 -3.19 -31.50 31.14
N SER A 213 -2.08 -32.25 31.06
CA SER A 213 -1.00 -31.96 30.09
C SER A 213 -1.47 -32.13 28.65
N ALA A 214 -2.22 -33.20 28.35
CA ALA A 214 -2.84 -33.38 27.03
C ALA A 214 -3.73 -32.19 26.64
N GLY A 215 -4.58 -31.74 27.57
CA GLY A 215 -5.45 -30.58 27.38
C GLY A 215 -4.66 -29.30 27.05
N ILE A 216 -3.57 -29.04 27.78
CA ILE A 216 -2.71 -27.86 27.55
C ILE A 216 -2.08 -27.90 26.15
N PHE A 217 -1.51 -29.03 25.74
CA PHE A 217 -0.87 -29.15 24.42
C PHE A 217 -1.87 -29.04 23.27
N LEU A 218 -3.04 -29.68 23.39
CA LEU A 218 -4.09 -29.60 22.37
C LEU A 218 -4.71 -28.20 22.30
N PHE A 219 -4.95 -27.55 23.45
CA PHE A 219 -5.43 -26.16 23.48
C PHE A 219 -4.42 -25.20 22.85
N THR A 220 -3.13 -25.37 23.15
CA THR A 220 -2.06 -24.56 22.55
C THR A 220 -2.02 -24.73 21.04
N ALA A 221 -2.08 -25.97 20.54
CA ALA A 221 -2.13 -26.26 19.11
C ALA A 221 -3.36 -25.61 18.44
N LEU A 222 -4.55 -25.74 19.06
CA LEU A 222 -5.78 -25.14 18.56
C LEU A 222 -5.71 -23.61 18.54
N PHE A 223 -5.20 -22.99 19.60
CA PHE A 223 -5.06 -21.53 19.70
C PHE A 223 -4.16 -20.98 18.58
N PHE A 224 -2.98 -21.57 18.35
CA PHE A 224 -2.08 -21.14 17.28
C PHE A 224 -2.66 -21.38 15.89
N ALA A 225 -3.39 -22.49 15.68
CA ALA A 225 -4.10 -22.76 14.43
C ALA A 225 -5.17 -21.70 14.15
N LEU A 226 -6.03 -21.38 15.14
CA LEU A 226 -7.06 -20.35 15.01
C LEU A 226 -6.47 -18.96 14.77
N LYS A 227 -5.40 -18.59 15.49
CA LYS A 227 -4.68 -17.33 15.28
C LYS A 227 -4.12 -17.20 13.87
N LYS A 228 -3.55 -18.27 13.31
CA LYS A 228 -3.06 -18.31 11.93
C LYS A 228 -4.19 -18.21 10.91
N LEU A 229 -5.29 -18.92 11.14
CA LEU A 229 -6.45 -18.95 10.25
C LEU A 229 -7.15 -17.58 10.18
N HIS A 230 -7.30 -16.93 11.34
CA HIS A 230 -7.80 -15.55 11.45
C HIS A 230 -6.89 -14.56 10.71
N ARG A 231 -5.57 -14.60 10.95
CA ARG A 231 -4.61 -13.71 10.27
C ARG A 231 -4.55 -13.90 8.75
N THR A 232 -4.85 -15.10 8.26
CA THR A 232 -4.88 -15.38 6.81
C THR A 232 -6.17 -14.86 6.15
N GLY A 233 -7.09 -14.29 6.94
CA GLY A 233 -8.32 -13.69 6.43
C GLY A 233 -9.30 -14.72 5.86
N VAL A 234 -9.14 -16.01 6.16
CA VAL A 234 -10.01 -17.07 5.63
C VAL A 234 -11.45 -16.92 6.12
N PHE A 235 -11.64 -16.34 7.32
CA PHE A 235 -12.96 -16.09 7.88
C PHE A 235 -13.61 -14.78 7.38
N ASP A 236 -12.82 -13.75 7.08
CA ASP A 236 -13.30 -12.44 6.60
C ASP A 236 -13.41 -12.33 5.07
N ARG A 237 -12.71 -13.22 4.36
CA ARG A 237 -13.01 -13.53 2.96
C ARG A 237 -14.36 -14.20 2.95
N ARG A 238 -15.43 -13.39 3.07
CA ARG A 238 -16.79 -13.76 2.70
C ARG A 238 -16.62 -14.52 1.39
N VAL A 239 -16.83 -15.84 1.44
CA VAL A 239 -17.03 -16.62 0.24
C VAL A 239 -18.10 -15.82 -0.49
N SER A 240 -17.74 -15.23 -1.63
CA SER A 240 -18.68 -14.48 -2.44
C SER A 240 -19.68 -15.51 -2.95
N ILE A 241 -20.72 -15.73 -2.14
CA ILE A 241 -21.93 -16.48 -2.46
C ILE A 241 -22.76 -15.66 -3.48
N ASP A 242 -22.19 -14.64 -4.12
CA ASP A 242 -22.78 -13.91 -5.25
C ASP A 242 -23.10 -14.80 -6.46
N LYS A 243 -22.64 -16.05 -6.49
CA LYS A 243 -23.02 -17.02 -7.53
C LYS A 243 -24.17 -17.96 -7.16
N VAL A 244 -24.63 -17.98 -5.90
CA VAL A 244 -25.71 -18.90 -5.48
C VAL A 244 -27.10 -18.24 -5.58
N ASP A 245 -27.17 -16.92 -5.73
CA ASP A 245 -28.45 -16.20 -5.87
C ASP A 245 -28.91 -16.00 -7.33
N ILE A 246 -28.10 -16.39 -8.32
CA ILE A 246 -28.48 -16.33 -9.75
C ILE A 246 -29.51 -17.43 -10.12
N LEU A 247 -29.76 -18.38 -9.22
CA LEU A 247 -30.71 -19.47 -9.41
C LEU A 247 -32.10 -19.24 -8.78
N LYS A 248 -32.34 -18.09 -8.14
CA LYS A 248 -33.66 -17.71 -7.65
C LYS A 248 -34.05 -16.37 -8.25
N GLY A 249 -34.72 -16.45 -9.41
CA GLY A 249 -35.27 -15.30 -10.11
C GLY A 249 -35.98 -14.33 -9.18
N ALA A 250 -35.33 -13.21 -8.89
CA ALA A 250 -35.92 -12.05 -8.28
C ALA A 250 -35.51 -10.86 -9.13
N ILE A 251 -36.52 -10.25 -9.75
CA ILE A 251 -36.44 -8.97 -10.43
C ILE A 251 -36.09 -7.94 -9.36
N THR A 252 -34.81 -7.71 -9.13
CA THR A 252 -34.36 -6.50 -8.45
C THR A 252 -34.10 -5.47 -9.51
N THR A 253 -35.02 -4.50 -9.60
CA THR A 253 -34.77 -3.18 -10.20
C THR A 253 -33.33 -2.77 -9.90
N ARG A 254 -32.50 -2.66 -10.94
CA ARG A 254 -31.10 -2.21 -10.83
C ARG A 254 -31.09 -0.92 -10.01
N PRO A 255 -30.58 -0.90 -8.77
CA PRO A 255 -30.25 0.37 -8.14
C PRO A 255 -29.21 1.03 -9.05
N ALA A 256 -29.23 2.36 -9.15
CA ALA A 256 -28.15 3.11 -9.79
C ALA A 256 -26.82 2.52 -9.31
N ALA A 257 -25.96 2.10 -10.24
CA ALA A 257 -24.73 1.39 -9.91
C ALA A 257 -24.02 2.15 -8.77
N PRO A 258 -23.81 1.53 -7.59
CA PRO A 258 -23.23 2.21 -6.45
C PRO A 258 -21.91 2.84 -6.88
N SER A 259 -21.64 4.08 -6.44
CA SER A 259 -20.30 4.68 -6.62
C SER A 259 -19.27 3.70 -6.09
N LEU A 260 -18.15 3.56 -6.81
CA LEU A 260 -17.08 2.64 -6.41
C LEU A 260 -16.58 3.00 -5.01
N LEU A 261 -16.62 4.28 -4.66
CA LEU A 261 -16.29 4.79 -3.32
C LEU A 261 -17.11 4.11 -2.21
N ASN A 262 -18.43 3.92 -2.42
CA ASN A 262 -19.29 3.25 -1.45
C ASN A 262 -18.99 1.76 -1.32
N VAL A 263 -18.49 1.13 -2.40
CA VAL A 263 -18.08 -0.29 -2.36
C VAL A 263 -16.78 -0.47 -1.58
N TYR A 264 -15.86 0.49 -1.70
CA TYR A 264 -14.55 0.44 -1.05
C TYR A 264 -14.47 1.19 0.28
N ILE A 265 -15.58 1.73 0.81
CA ILE A 265 -15.54 2.56 2.02
C ILE A 265 -14.90 1.85 3.21
N ASP A 266 -15.24 0.57 3.43
CA ASP A 266 -14.64 -0.27 4.49
C ASP A 266 -13.12 -0.36 4.34
N GLU A 267 -12.61 -0.49 3.11
CA GLU A 267 -11.18 -0.59 2.83
C GLU A 267 -10.47 0.75 3.05
N ILE A 268 -11.12 1.86 2.69
CA ILE A 268 -10.59 3.21 2.90
C ILE A 268 -10.52 3.52 4.40
N VAL A 269 -11.58 3.25 5.15
CA VAL A 269 -11.61 3.44 6.60
C VAL A 269 -10.55 2.57 7.26
N TYR A 270 -10.50 1.28 6.93
CA TYR A 270 -9.48 0.37 7.44
C TYR A 270 -8.05 0.84 7.11
N PHE A 271 -7.82 1.34 5.89
CA PHE A 271 -6.53 1.90 5.48
C PHE A 271 -6.12 3.05 6.40
N PHE A 272 -6.97 4.05 6.59
CA PHE A 272 -6.63 5.22 7.40
C PHE A 272 -6.55 4.91 8.89
N GLU A 273 -7.37 3.99 9.41
CA GLU A 273 -7.27 3.52 10.79
C GLU A 273 -5.97 2.74 11.07
N GLN A 274 -5.52 1.87 10.16
CA GLN A 274 -4.28 1.11 10.40
C GLN A 274 -3.02 1.92 10.12
N THR A 275 -3.08 2.80 9.12
CA THR A 275 -1.93 3.60 8.73
C THR A 275 -1.84 4.89 9.53
N GLN A 276 -2.92 5.40 10.15
CA GLN A 276 -2.86 6.67 10.87
C GLN A 276 -2.39 7.86 10.00
N TYR A 277 -2.45 7.74 8.67
CA TYR A 277 -2.23 8.86 7.77
C TYR A 277 -3.34 9.90 8.04
N ASN A 278 -2.95 11.15 8.30
CA ASN A 278 -3.89 12.25 8.51
C ASN A 278 -3.72 13.38 7.48
N VAL A 279 -2.74 13.27 6.59
CA VAL A 279 -2.57 14.19 5.45
C VAL A 279 -2.26 13.38 4.19
N VAL A 280 -2.98 13.69 3.11
CA VAL A 280 -2.75 13.11 1.77
C VAL A 280 -2.44 14.26 0.80
N ILE A 281 -1.25 14.24 0.22
CA ILE A 281 -0.80 15.20 -0.79
C ILE A 281 -1.05 14.59 -2.17
N PHE A 282 -1.81 15.30 -2.98
CA PHE A 282 -2.07 14.96 -4.38
C PHE A 282 -1.26 15.88 -5.30
N GLU A 283 -0.38 15.29 -6.10
CA GLU A 283 0.44 15.99 -7.08
C GLU A 283 0.00 15.67 -8.53
N ASP A 284 0.44 16.52 -9.46
CA ASP A 284 0.15 16.43 -10.90
C ASP A 284 -1.35 16.45 -11.25
N LEU A 285 -2.13 17.20 -10.48
CA LEU A 285 -3.58 17.39 -10.71
C LEU A 285 -3.87 18.33 -11.87
N ASP A 286 -2.99 19.30 -12.11
CA ASP A 286 -3.09 20.33 -13.15
C ASP A 286 -3.05 19.76 -14.58
N ARG A 287 -2.54 18.53 -14.76
CA ARG A 287 -2.59 17.80 -16.04
C ARG A 287 -3.98 17.26 -16.37
N HIS A 288 -4.82 17.02 -15.37
CA HIS A 288 -6.20 16.57 -15.56
C HIS A 288 -7.07 17.78 -15.86
N ASN A 289 -7.30 18.03 -17.16
CA ASN A 289 -7.95 19.24 -17.68
C ASN A 289 -9.47 19.35 -17.39
N ASP A 290 -10.00 18.55 -16.46
CA ASP A 290 -11.40 18.60 -16.05
C ASP A 290 -11.49 18.69 -14.53
N GLY A 291 -12.04 19.80 -14.02
CA GLY A 291 -12.21 20.07 -12.59
C GLY A 291 -13.03 19.01 -11.84
N ALA A 292 -13.65 18.07 -12.57
CA ALA A 292 -14.25 16.85 -12.05
C ALA A 292 -13.36 16.11 -11.03
N ILE A 293 -12.03 16.08 -11.23
CA ILE A 293 -11.12 15.37 -10.31
C ILE A 293 -11.13 15.96 -8.90
N PHE A 294 -11.16 17.29 -8.77
CA PHE A 294 -11.22 17.97 -7.47
C PHE A 294 -12.54 17.73 -6.76
N ILE A 295 -13.64 17.65 -7.51
CA ILE A 295 -14.97 17.31 -6.96
C ILE A 295 -14.92 15.91 -6.35
N LYS A 296 -14.40 14.92 -7.10
CA LYS A 296 -14.29 13.54 -6.62
C LYS A 296 -13.36 13.41 -5.42
N LEU A 297 -12.20 14.05 -5.43
CA LEU A 297 -11.28 14.04 -4.29
C LEU A 297 -11.93 14.65 -3.04
N ARG A 298 -12.71 15.73 -3.20
CA ARG A 298 -13.46 16.34 -2.10
C ARG A 298 -14.56 15.41 -1.57
N GLU A 299 -15.31 14.73 -2.44
CA GLU A 299 -16.30 13.72 -2.05
C GLU A 299 -15.65 12.57 -1.27
N ILE A 300 -14.51 12.07 -1.74
CA ILE A 300 -13.73 11.03 -1.05
C ILE A 300 -13.30 11.50 0.34
N ASN A 301 -12.72 12.71 0.44
CA ASN A 301 -12.31 13.28 1.72
C ASN A 301 -13.49 13.42 2.70
N GLN A 302 -14.65 13.85 2.21
CA GLN A 302 -15.86 13.96 3.02
C GLN A 302 -16.32 12.58 3.54
N LEU A 303 -16.36 11.58 2.67
CA LEU A 303 -16.72 10.21 3.06
C LEU A 303 -15.77 9.66 4.13
N ILE A 304 -14.47 9.81 3.94
CA ILE A 304 -13.45 9.39 4.91
C ILE A 304 -13.70 10.03 6.28
N ASN A 305 -13.84 11.36 6.31
CA ASN A 305 -14.01 12.11 7.55
C ASN A 305 -15.39 11.97 8.21
N ASN A 306 -16.38 11.42 7.49
CA ASN A 306 -17.67 11.07 8.07
C ASN A 306 -17.64 9.69 8.75
N CYS A 307 -16.73 8.82 8.34
CA CYS A 307 -16.57 7.48 8.89
C CYS A 307 -15.52 7.40 10.00
N LEU A 308 -14.50 8.26 9.96
CA LEU A 308 -13.44 8.31 10.98
C LEU A 308 -13.82 9.15 12.21
N PRO A 309 -13.21 8.89 13.38
CA PRO A 309 -13.38 9.74 14.57
C PRO A 309 -13.02 11.21 14.31
N THR A 310 -13.76 12.12 14.94
CA THR A 310 -13.63 13.58 14.69
C THR A 310 -12.31 14.18 15.19
N ASP A 311 -11.61 13.50 16.10
CA ASP A 311 -10.44 14.04 16.80
C ASP A 311 -9.19 14.15 15.91
N ASN A 312 -9.11 13.40 14.81
CA ASN A 312 -7.98 13.46 13.87
C ASN A 312 -8.48 13.33 12.41
N PRO A 313 -8.97 14.43 11.81
CA PRO A 313 -9.52 14.37 10.46
C PRO A 313 -8.41 14.21 9.43
N VAL A 314 -8.73 13.53 8.32
CA VAL A 314 -7.85 13.36 7.17
C VAL A 314 -7.94 14.60 6.27
N ARG A 315 -6.79 15.19 5.95
CA ARG A 315 -6.69 16.41 5.14
C ARG A 315 -6.12 16.10 3.77
N PHE A 316 -6.76 16.61 2.73
CA PHE A 316 -6.25 16.50 1.37
C PHE A 316 -5.59 17.82 0.98
N ILE A 317 -4.33 17.74 0.54
CA ILE A 317 -3.57 18.86 0.00
C ILE A 317 -3.44 18.66 -1.51
N TYR A 318 -3.84 19.65 -2.28
CA TYR A 318 -3.81 19.65 -3.74
C TYR A 318 -2.67 20.54 -4.23
N ALA A 319 -1.65 19.97 -4.87
CA ALA A 319 -0.59 20.74 -5.51
C ALA A 319 -1.00 21.06 -6.96
N VAL A 320 -1.34 22.33 -7.23
CA VAL A 320 -1.92 22.78 -8.52
C VAL A 320 -1.13 23.95 -9.10
#